data_AF-A0A4Q0PHG6-F1
#
_entry.id   AF-A0A4Q0PHG6-F1
#
_cell.length_a   1.000
_cell.length_b   1.000
_cell.length_c   1.000
_cell.angle_alpha   90.00
_cell.angle_beta   90.00
_cell.angle_gamma   90.00
#
_symmetry.space_group_name_H-M   'P 1'
#
loop_
_entity.id
_entity.type
_entity.pdbx_description
1 polymer ?
#
loop_
_entity_poly.entity_id
_entity_poly.type
_entity_poly.pdbx_seq_one_letter_code
_entity_poly.pdbx_strand_id
1 'polypeptide(L)'
;MNSRIVLGALALTALVACKEKENKNVVEEIIEIEEVQPATYAEISVKEGGSWKEGTREYIDGSFVNVEEMEVPEQHTDHSWYIRYEGPGWENKQTAYRLYLDWRNAIDIFGKKVDTLVLPYVGTDGFDSYHNDAPWGQDILKAGQSMGIGGYGRFTGDTIAHFNEVEKTQVKVDNSNSSSSITIDYKGWKTGDVTTDLESVIRIFPEDRFLKAELTPSVSFDGLATGIVKFDDVPLMQETSETGEWAYIATYGVQTLAGENDKLGMAIFYKTDEAKAVEGPHDHLVVFNPSTEKQTYYIHSAWDQEKDGIKSEEAFKQDLQAKLSELDNNGKLE
;
A
#
# COMPACT_ATOMS: atom_id res chain seq x y z
N MET A 1 42.65 111.69 0.34
CA MET A 1 41.84 111.98 -0.86
C MET A 1 40.96 110.76 -1.09
N ASN A 2 39.66 110.90 -0.73
CA ASN A 2 38.43 110.20 -1.14
C ASN A 2 38.38 108.65 -1.20
N SER A 3 37.30 107.91 -0.88
CA SER A 3 36.05 108.08 -0.11
C SER A 3 35.25 106.77 -0.33
N ARG A 4 34.76 106.11 0.75
CA ARG A 4 33.59 105.19 0.88
C ARG A 4 33.55 103.91 -0.03
N ILE A 5 32.97 102.75 0.32
CA ILE A 5 31.62 102.37 0.82
C ILE A 5 31.68 100.93 1.42
N VAL A 6 30.75 100.63 2.33
CA VAL A 6 30.41 99.38 3.07
C VAL A 6 29.81 98.26 2.19
N LEU A 7 29.94 96.98 2.57
CA LEU A 7 28.99 95.81 2.47
C LEU A 7 29.82 94.52 2.71
N GLY A 8 29.45 93.41 3.38
CA GLY A 8 28.17 92.82 3.78
C GLY A 8 27.94 91.48 3.03
N ALA A 9 27.97 90.31 3.72
CA ALA A 9 27.36 88.97 3.40
C ALA A 9 28.20 87.83 4.04
N LEU A 10 27.80 87.08 5.07
CA LEU A 10 26.73 86.07 5.27
C LEU A 10 26.79 84.82 4.35
N ALA A 11 27.05 83.68 4.99
CA ALA A 11 27.27 82.36 4.40
C ALA A 11 25.96 81.59 4.17
N LEU A 12 25.89 80.89 3.03
CA LEU A 12 24.78 80.04 2.59
C LEU A 12 24.75 78.70 3.34
N THR A 13 23.58 78.30 3.84
CA THR A 13 23.20 76.90 4.06
C THR A 13 21.91 76.62 3.29
N ALA A 14 21.93 75.58 2.46
CA ALA A 14 20.83 75.22 1.57
C ALA A 14 19.80 74.32 2.26
N LEU A 15 18.53 74.67 2.01
CA LEU A 15 17.30 73.98 2.38
C LEU A 15 17.07 72.72 1.55
N VAL A 16 16.47 71.68 2.13
CA VAL A 16 15.43 70.86 1.46
C VAL A 16 14.32 70.53 2.46
N ALA A 17 13.08 70.76 2.03
CA ALA A 17 11.86 70.75 2.80
C ALA A 17 11.20 69.35 2.88
N CYS A 18 10.48 69.12 3.98
CA CYS A 18 9.69 67.92 4.27
C CYS A 18 8.47 67.77 3.34
N LYS A 19 8.16 66.52 2.98
CA LYS A 19 6.82 66.08 2.60
C LYS A 19 6.59 64.66 3.11
N GLU A 20 5.58 64.50 3.97
CA GLU A 20 5.15 63.24 4.56
C GLU A 20 4.77 62.20 3.50
N LYS A 21 5.20 60.96 3.71
CA LYS A 21 4.62 59.76 3.10
C LYS A 21 4.26 58.80 4.23
N GLU A 22 2.98 58.42 4.29
CA GLU A 22 2.47 57.34 5.13
C GLU A 22 3.31 56.07 4.91
N ASN A 23 3.89 55.55 5.99
CA ASN A 23 4.52 54.24 6.01
C ASN A 23 3.43 53.21 6.30
N LYS A 24 2.83 52.65 5.24
CA LYS A 24 2.03 51.43 5.38
C LYS A 24 2.98 50.27 5.61
N ASN A 25 3.07 49.82 6.87
CA ASN A 25 3.60 48.50 7.20
C ASN A 25 2.69 47.46 6.55
N VAL A 26 3.09 46.93 5.40
CA VAL A 26 2.60 45.65 4.91
C VAL A 26 3.54 44.62 5.53
N VAL A 27 3.11 44.03 6.64
CA VAL A 27 3.69 42.78 7.11
C VAL A 27 3.22 41.75 6.10
N GLU A 28 4.10 41.31 5.20
CA GLU A 28 3.87 40.11 4.43
C GLU A 28 3.77 38.95 5.42
N GLU A 29 2.54 38.56 5.71
CA GLU A 29 2.23 37.34 6.42
C GLU A 29 2.65 36.19 5.49
N ILE A 30 3.84 35.65 5.71
CA ILE A 30 4.28 34.41 5.10
C ILE A 30 3.37 33.33 5.70
N ILE A 31 2.29 33.01 4.99
CA ILE A 31 1.52 31.80 5.27
C ILE A 31 2.44 30.65 4.88
N GLU A 32 3.17 30.12 5.85
CA GLU A 32 3.76 28.80 5.78
C GLU A 32 2.57 27.84 5.67
N ILE A 33 2.20 27.46 4.44
CA ILE A 33 1.23 26.41 4.20
C ILE A 33 1.92 25.15 4.70
N GLU A 34 1.65 24.77 5.94
CA GLU A 34 2.03 23.48 6.48
C GLU A 34 1.35 22.44 5.57
N GLU A 35 2.15 21.85 4.68
CA GLU A 35 1.67 20.83 3.75
C GLU A 35 1.22 19.65 4.61
N VAL A 36 -0.10 19.49 4.77
CA VAL A 36 -0.66 18.41 5.59
C VAL A 36 -0.24 17.10 4.95
N GLN A 37 0.68 16.40 5.60
CA GLN A 37 1.11 15.07 5.19
C GLN A 37 -0.13 14.16 5.11
N PRO A 38 -0.33 13.44 4.00
CA PRO A 38 -1.49 12.57 3.86
C PRO A 38 -1.43 11.45 4.91
N ALA A 39 -2.58 11.02 5.41
CA ALA A 39 -2.66 9.94 6.41
C ALA A 39 -2.47 8.53 5.81
N THR A 40 -2.70 8.42 4.50
CA THR A 40 -2.51 7.21 3.69
C THR A 40 -1.70 7.55 2.45
N TYR A 41 -1.01 6.56 1.91
CA TYR A 41 -0.30 6.73 0.66
C TYR A 41 -0.32 5.43 -0.15
N ALA A 42 -0.44 5.54 -1.46
CA ALA A 42 -0.26 4.49 -2.42
C ALA A 42 0.62 4.99 -3.57
N GLU A 43 1.41 4.09 -4.15
CA GLU A 43 2.32 4.42 -5.24
C GLU A 43 2.58 3.22 -6.14
N ILE A 44 2.99 3.52 -7.37
CA ILE A 44 3.71 2.61 -8.24
C ILE A 44 4.85 3.39 -8.88
N SER A 45 6.02 2.76 -8.95
CA SER A 45 7.24 3.43 -9.37
C SER A 45 7.98 2.62 -10.42
N VAL A 46 8.31 3.25 -11.55
CA VAL A 46 8.96 2.60 -12.70
C VAL A 46 10.28 3.27 -13.01
N LYS A 47 11.22 2.53 -13.59
CA LYS A 47 12.48 3.13 -14.04
C LYS A 47 12.34 3.87 -15.36
N GLU A 48 12.72 5.14 -15.36
CA GLU A 48 12.90 5.95 -16.56
C GLU A 48 14.37 6.19 -16.89
N GLY A 49 14.67 6.37 -18.19
CA GLY A 49 16.03 6.66 -18.67
C GLY A 49 16.98 5.46 -18.75
N GLY A 50 16.48 4.23 -18.56
CA GLY A 50 17.22 2.98 -18.75
C GLY A 50 16.78 2.23 -20.02
N SER A 51 17.03 0.92 -20.06
CA SER A 51 16.59 0.06 -21.17
C SER A 51 16.47 -1.41 -20.79
N TRP A 52 15.66 -2.16 -21.53
CA TRP A 52 15.65 -3.62 -21.46
C TRP A 52 16.92 -4.18 -22.10
N LYS A 53 17.64 -5.01 -21.36
CA LYS A 53 18.84 -5.68 -21.84
C LYS A 53 18.47 -6.76 -22.85
N GLU A 54 19.15 -6.75 -23.99
CA GLU A 54 18.86 -7.66 -25.11
C GLU A 54 19.01 -9.13 -24.68
N GLY A 55 18.02 -9.96 -25.04
CA GLY A 55 18.01 -11.39 -24.75
C GLY A 55 17.73 -11.75 -23.28
N THR A 56 17.38 -10.78 -22.44
CA THR A 56 16.97 -11.01 -21.06
C THR A 56 15.65 -10.29 -20.74
N ARG A 57 15.15 -10.48 -19.51
CA ARG A 57 14.01 -9.72 -18.96
C ARG A 57 14.48 -8.68 -17.93
N GLU A 58 15.73 -8.24 -18.01
CA GLU A 58 16.32 -7.28 -17.06
C GLU A 58 16.24 -5.86 -17.60
N TYR A 59 15.81 -4.91 -16.78
CA TYR A 59 15.88 -3.48 -17.06
C TYR A 59 17.10 -2.87 -16.36
N ILE A 60 18.01 -2.33 -17.16
CA ILE A 60 19.29 -1.78 -16.71
C ILE A 60 19.29 -0.26 -16.73
N ASP A 61 20.10 0.33 -15.86
CA ASP A 61 20.23 1.78 -15.65
C ASP A 61 18.89 2.45 -15.30
N GLY A 62 18.84 3.79 -15.39
CA GLY A 62 17.65 4.58 -15.09
C GLY A 62 17.40 4.84 -13.60
N SER A 63 16.37 5.64 -13.33
CA SER A 63 15.95 6.03 -11.99
C SER A 63 14.45 5.84 -11.82
N PHE A 64 14.03 5.47 -10.62
CA PHE A 64 12.63 5.30 -10.29
C PHE A 64 11.89 6.64 -10.29
N VAL A 65 10.72 6.66 -10.92
CA VAL A 65 9.75 7.76 -10.88
C VAL A 65 8.38 7.21 -10.57
N ASN A 66 7.62 7.93 -9.75
CA ASN A 66 6.25 7.53 -9.42
C ASN A 66 5.31 7.95 -10.56
N VAL A 67 4.41 7.04 -10.93
CA VAL A 67 3.37 7.26 -11.95
C VAL A 67 2.00 6.95 -11.35
N GLU A 68 0.95 7.57 -11.88
CA GLU A 68 -0.43 7.35 -11.39
C GLU A 68 -1.12 6.18 -12.10
N GLU A 69 -0.72 5.85 -13.32
CA GLU A 69 -1.16 4.66 -14.03
C GLU A 69 -0.02 4.06 -14.85
N MET A 70 -0.10 2.75 -15.09
CA MET A 70 0.74 2.10 -16.09
C MET A 70 0.10 0.83 -16.63
N GLU A 71 0.55 0.45 -17.82
CA GLU A 71 0.37 -0.90 -18.37
C GLU A 71 1.65 -1.70 -18.10
N VAL A 72 1.52 -2.90 -17.54
CA VAL A 72 2.66 -3.76 -17.23
C VAL A 72 3.27 -4.26 -18.53
N PRO A 73 4.56 -3.98 -18.83
CA PRO A 73 5.19 -4.45 -20.05
C PRO A 73 5.31 -5.98 -20.08
N GLU A 74 5.19 -6.59 -21.25
CA GLU A 74 5.32 -8.05 -21.44
C GLU A 74 6.65 -8.60 -20.91
N GLN A 75 7.72 -7.79 -20.91
CA GLN A 75 9.03 -8.19 -20.38
C GLN A 75 9.03 -8.32 -18.85
N HIS A 76 8.15 -7.62 -18.14
CA HIS A 76 8.13 -7.61 -16.68
C HIS A 76 7.86 -9.00 -16.11
N THR A 77 8.64 -9.35 -15.11
CA THR A 77 8.58 -10.59 -14.32
C THR A 77 9.36 -10.35 -13.02
N ASP A 78 9.41 -11.37 -12.17
CA ASP A 78 10.30 -11.44 -11.02
C ASP A 78 11.75 -11.08 -11.40
N HIS A 79 12.34 -10.20 -10.61
CA HIS A 79 13.65 -9.62 -10.80
C HIS A 79 13.85 -9.09 -12.23
N SER A 80 12.88 -8.32 -12.74
CA SER A 80 13.09 -7.54 -13.97
C SER A 80 13.73 -6.18 -13.72
N TRP A 81 13.82 -5.74 -12.46
CA TRP A 81 14.37 -4.44 -12.03
C TRP A 81 13.67 -3.20 -12.61
N TYR A 82 12.50 -3.36 -13.23
CA TYR A 82 11.78 -2.26 -13.89
C TYR A 82 10.82 -1.51 -12.96
N ILE A 83 10.02 -2.24 -12.17
CA ILE A 83 9.08 -1.69 -11.20
C ILE A 83 9.69 -1.81 -9.80
N ARG A 84 9.69 -0.73 -9.02
CA ARG A 84 10.25 -0.71 -7.66
C ARG A 84 9.55 -1.74 -6.79
N TYR A 85 10.32 -2.49 -6.00
CA TYR A 85 9.86 -3.64 -5.19
C TYR A 85 8.88 -4.58 -5.92
N GLU A 86 8.95 -4.62 -7.25
CA GLU A 86 8.20 -5.52 -8.15
C GLU A 86 6.69 -5.26 -8.28
N GLY A 87 6.19 -4.09 -7.87
CA GLY A 87 4.79 -3.74 -8.10
C GLY A 87 4.35 -2.45 -7.41
N PRO A 88 3.05 -2.29 -7.08
CA PRO A 88 2.55 -1.15 -6.32
C PRO A 88 2.69 -1.40 -4.82
N GLY A 89 2.80 -0.30 -4.07
CA GLY A 89 2.82 -0.29 -2.61
C GLY A 89 1.76 0.65 -2.05
N TRP A 90 1.28 0.34 -0.86
CA TRP A 90 0.36 1.22 -0.12
C TRP A 90 0.57 1.11 1.38
N GLU A 91 0.32 2.20 2.09
CA GLU A 91 0.56 2.31 3.53
C GLU A 91 -0.35 3.34 4.22
N ASN A 92 -0.43 3.20 5.53
CA ASN A 92 -0.81 4.24 6.48
C ASN A 92 0.23 4.27 7.61
N LYS A 93 -0.05 4.95 8.72
CA LYS A 93 0.91 5.02 9.83
C LYS A 93 1.17 3.66 10.51
N GLN A 94 0.23 2.71 10.47
CA GLN A 94 0.36 1.40 11.13
C GLN A 94 0.94 0.30 10.23
N THR A 95 0.51 0.24 8.96
CA THR A 95 0.78 -0.89 8.07
C THR A 95 1.22 -0.43 6.69
N ALA A 96 2.04 -1.25 6.02
CA ALA A 96 2.47 -1.06 4.65
C ALA A 96 2.53 -2.40 3.93
N TYR A 97 2.25 -2.38 2.64
CA TYR A 97 2.14 -3.59 1.82
C TYR A 97 2.70 -3.33 0.42
N ARG A 98 2.93 -4.43 -0.30
CA ARG A 98 3.15 -4.44 -1.74
C ARG A 98 2.40 -5.59 -2.38
N LEU A 99 2.15 -5.49 -3.68
CA LEU A 99 1.70 -6.61 -4.51
C LEU A 99 2.73 -6.88 -5.61
N TYR A 100 3.06 -8.15 -5.88
CA TYR A 100 3.89 -8.50 -7.03
C TYR A 100 3.09 -8.43 -8.33
N LEU A 101 3.45 -7.56 -9.27
CA LEU A 101 2.78 -7.43 -10.58
C LEU A 101 3.29 -8.44 -11.62
N ASP A 102 3.66 -9.63 -11.18
CA ASP A 102 4.06 -10.73 -12.04
C ASP A 102 3.16 -11.95 -11.82
N TRP A 103 3.60 -13.08 -12.34
CA TRP A 103 2.88 -14.34 -12.28
C TRP A 103 2.52 -14.78 -10.86
N ARG A 104 3.22 -14.30 -9.81
CA ARG A 104 2.94 -14.63 -8.40
C ARG A 104 1.64 -14.02 -7.91
N ASN A 105 1.41 -12.74 -8.22
CA ASN A 105 0.27 -11.95 -7.73
C ASN A 105 0.05 -12.04 -6.21
N ALA A 106 1.14 -12.12 -5.45
CA ALA A 106 1.10 -12.23 -4.00
C ALA A 106 1.17 -10.85 -3.35
N ILE A 107 0.60 -10.72 -2.15
CA ILE A 107 0.70 -9.50 -1.33
C ILE A 107 1.66 -9.77 -0.17
N ASP A 108 2.71 -8.95 -0.05
CA ASP A 108 3.64 -8.98 1.07
C ASP A 108 3.41 -7.81 2.02
N ILE A 109 4.01 -7.92 3.22
CA ILE A 109 3.88 -6.94 4.30
C ILE A 109 5.22 -6.28 4.52
N PHE A 110 5.23 -4.95 4.49
CA PHE A 110 6.33 -4.16 5.05
C PHE A 110 6.04 -3.89 6.53
N GLY A 111 6.84 -4.49 7.41
CA GLY A 111 6.76 -4.30 8.85
C GLY A 111 7.36 -2.96 9.24
N LYS A 112 6.57 -2.07 9.85
CA LYS A 112 7.01 -0.72 10.22
C LYS A 112 7.37 -0.63 11.69
N LYS A 113 8.51 0.00 12.00
CA LYS A 113 8.93 0.41 13.37
C LYS A 113 8.58 1.87 13.68
N VAL A 114 8.05 2.60 12.69
CA VAL A 114 7.72 4.02 12.76
C VAL A 114 6.26 4.24 12.37
N ASP A 115 5.70 5.37 12.80
CA ASP A 115 4.33 5.83 12.54
C ASP A 115 4.25 6.90 11.44
N THR A 116 5.32 7.07 10.65
CA THR A 116 5.36 7.96 9.48
C THR A 116 5.16 7.18 8.19
N LEU A 117 4.79 7.84 7.09
CA LEU A 117 4.86 7.24 5.76
C LEU A 117 6.33 6.96 5.38
N VAL A 118 6.59 5.79 4.81
CA VAL A 118 7.94 5.30 4.48
C VAL A 118 8.12 4.93 3.01
N LEU A 119 7.06 4.51 2.31
CA LEU A 119 7.10 4.01 0.94
C LEU A 119 7.79 4.96 -0.06
N PRO A 120 7.65 6.31 0.02
CA PRO A 120 8.41 7.20 -0.85
C PRO A 120 9.92 6.93 -0.86
N TYR A 121 10.48 6.43 0.26
CA TYR A 121 11.91 6.19 0.44
C TYR A 121 12.32 4.72 0.31
N VAL A 122 11.39 3.78 0.42
CA VAL A 122 11.67 2.33 0.36
C VAL A 122 12.23 1.94 -1.02
N GLY A 123 13.30 1.15 -1.05
CA GLY A 123 13.88 0.63 -2.31
C GLY A 123 14.54 1.68 -3.20
N THR A 124 14.85 2.88 -2.68
CA THR A 124 15.53 3.95 -3.43
C THR A 124 17.05 3.85 -3.40
N ASP A 125 17.59 3.10 -2.44
CA ASP A 125 19.01 2.91 -2.14
C ASP A 125 19.55 1.54 -2.59
N GLY A 126 18.78 0.85 -3.44
CA GLY A 126 19.11 -0.46 -4.01
C GLY A 126 17.84 -1.28 -4.20
N PHE A 127 17.78 -2.09 -5.26
CA PHE A 127 16.55 -2.81 -5.60
C PHE A 127 16.05 -3.72 -4.48
N ASP A 128 16.96 -4.41 -3.79
CA ASP A 128 16.62 -5.37 -2.71
C ASP A 128 16.84 -4.79 -1.30
N SER A 129 17.08 -3.46 -1.17
CA SER A 129 17.50 -2.88 0.11
C SER A 129 16.45 -3.07 1.22
N TYR A 130 15.16 -3.03 0.85
CA TYR A 130 14.03 -3.17 1.74
C TYR A 130 13.89 -4.54 2.41
N HIS A 131 14.62 -5.56 1.95
CA HIS A 131 14.69 -6.87 2.62
C HIS A 131 15.57 -6.85 3.88
N ASN A 132 16.39 -5.82 4.06
CA ASN A 132 17.30 -5.71 5.20
C ASN A 132 16.69 -4.85 6.31
N ASP A 133 17.00 -5.19 7.55
CA ASP A 133 16.53 -4.44 8.71
C ASP A 133 16.99 -2.97 8.65
N ALA A 134 16.03 -2.05 8.61
CA ALA A 134 16.27 -0.62 8.61
C ALA A 134 15.57 0.07 9.81
N PRO A 135 15.93 1.33 10.14
CA PRO A 135 15.28 2.06 11.21
C PRO A 135 13.76 2.20 11.04
N TRP A 136 13.28 2.25 9.79
CA TRP A 136 11.86 2.32 9.49
C TRP A 136 11.16 0.95 9.56
N GLY A 137 11.88 -0.16 9.36
CA GLY A 137 11.29 -1.47 9.11
C GLY A 137 12.01 -2.26 8.01
N GLN A 138 11.32 -3.26 7.48
CA GLN A 138 11.74 -4.07 6.33
C GLN A 138 10.55 -4.85 5.75
N ASP A 139 10.75 -5.57 4.65
CA ASP A 139 9.83 -6.65 4.25
C ASP A 139 9.88 -7.78 5.28
N ILE A 140 8.70 -8.19 5.75
CA ILE A 140 8.55 -9.15 6.85
C ILE A 140 7.81 -10.42 6.44
N LEU A 141 7.19 -10.49 5.26
CA LEU A 141 6.44 -11.68 4.85
C LEU A 141 7.19 -12.43 3.74
N LYS A 142 7.24 -13.75 3.85
CA LYS A 142 7.69 -14.61 2.75
C LYS A 142 6.49 -15.36 2.18
N ALA A 143 5.88 -14.84 1.12
CA ALA A 143 4.78 -15.54 0.46
C ALA A 143 5.21 -16.91 -0.11
N GLY A 144 6.39 -17.04 -0.71
CA GLY A 144 6.83 -18.30 -1.32
C GLY A 144 5.88 -18.73 -2.46
N GLN A 145 5.24 -19.89 -2.32
CA GLN A 145 4.25 -20.42 -3.28
C GLN A 145 2.79 -20.04 -2.92
N SER A 146 2.59 -19.31 -1.83
CA SER A 146 1.27 -18.83 -1.40
C SER A 146 0.86 -17.55 -2.14
N MET A 147 -0.34 -17.05 -1.89
CA MET A 147 -0.80 -15.74 -2.35
C MET A 147 -0.39 -14.59 -1.40
N GLY A 148 0.46 -14.86 -0.40
CA GLY A 148 0.81 -13.86 0.61
C GLY A 148 -0.35 -13.56 1.54
N ILE A 149 -0.52 -12.29 1.95
CA ILE A 149 -1.64 -11.86 2.79
C ILE A 149 -2.76 -11.22 1.95
N GLY A 150 -3.85 -11.94 1.75
CA GLY A 150 -5.01 -11.43 1.04
C GLY A 150 -4.78 -11.21 -0.45
N GLY A 151 -3.69 -11.73 -1.02
CA GLY A 151 -3.57 -11.91 -2.46
C GLY A 151 -4.65 -12.85 -2.96
N TYR A 152 -4.77 -12.95 -4.28
CA TYR A 152 -5.89 -13.63 -4.91
C TYR A 152 -5.43 -14.43 -6.12
N GLY A 153 -6.23 -15.43 -6.47
CA GLY A 153 -5.97 -16.39 -7.53
C GLY A 153 -7.15 -17.36 -7.69
N ARG A 154 -6.96 -18.43 -8.45
CA ARG A 154 -8.00 -19.45 -8.64
C ARG A 154 -7.58 -20.79 -8.02
N PHE A 155 -8.31 -21.23 -7.01
CA PHE A 155 -8.19 -22.56 -6.45
C PHE A 155 -8.81 -23.62 -7.37
N THR A 156 -7.99 -24.56 -7.84
CA THR A 156 -8.41 -25.64 -8.74
C THR A 156 -8.86 -26.91 -8.02
N GLY A 157 -8.84 -26.89 -6.68
CA GLY A 157 -9.16 -28.04 -5.81
C GLY A 157 -7.92 -28.66 -5.15
N ASP A 158 -6.74 -28.45 -5.71
CA ASP A 158 -5.45 -28.96 -5.23
C ASP A 158 -4.37 -27.87 -5.11
N THR A 159 -4.42 -26.85 -5.97
CA THR A 159 -3.45 -25.76 -5.99
C THR A 159 -4.10 -24.42 -6.35
N ILE A 160 -3.32 -23.34 -6.26
CA ILE A 160 -3.68 -22.02 -6.77
C ILE A 160 -3.10 -21.88 -8.18
N ALA A 161 -3.99 -21.66 -9.15
CA ALA A 161 -3.62 -21.13 -10.44
C ALA A 161 -3.39 -19.61 -10.30
N HIS A 162 -2.13 -19.21 -10.37
CA HIS A 162 -1.73 -17.81 -10.32
C HIS A 162 -1.85 -17.11 -11.70
N PHE A 163 -1.23 -15.95 -11.85
CA PHE A 163 -1.38 -15.03 -12.99
C PHE A 163 -0.36 -15.34 -14.11
N ASN A 164 -0.20 -16.63 -14.43
CA ASN A 164 0.77 -17.09 -15.43
C ASN A 164 0.40 -16.69 -16.87
N GLU A 165 -0.90 -16.64 -17.18
CA GLU A 165 -1.43 -16.27 -18.49
C GLU A 165 -2.44 -15.12 -18.31
N VAL A 166 -2.00 -13.91 -18.62
CA VAL A 166 -2.81 -12.68 -18.64
C VAL A 166 -2.44 -11.92 -19.91
N GLU A 167 -3.43 -11.51 -20.69
CA GLU A 167 -3.19 -10.79 -21.95
C GLU A 167 -2.68 -9.37 -21.69
N LYS A 168 -3.24 -8.71 -20.67
CA LYS A 168 -2.91 -7.34 -20.32
C LYS A 168 -3.16 -7.09 -18.83
N THR A 169 -2.22 -6.42 -18.17
CA THR A 169 -2.38 -5.93 -16.80
C THR A 169 -2.22 -4.43 -16.79
N GLN A 170 -3.21 -3.72 -16.23
CA GLN A 170 -3.16 -2.27 -16.04
C GLN A 170 -3.31 -1.95 -14.56
N VAL A 171 -2.57 -0.94 -14.10
CA VAL A 171 -2.54 -0.53 -12.69
C VAL A 171 -2.80 0.95 -12.60
N LYS A 172 -3.63 1.34 -11.64
CA LYS A 172 -3.92 2.73 -11.32
C LYS A 172 -3.83 2.97 -9.82
N VAL A 173 -3.24 4.09 -9.46
CA VAL A 173 -3.10 4.59 -8.09
C VAL A 173 -4.05 5.76 -7.89
N ASP A 174 -4.73 5.79 -6.75
CA ASP A 174 -5.54 6.93 -6.32
C ASP A 174 -5.21 7.28 -4.87
N ASN A 175 -4.85 8.53 -4.62
CA ASN A 175 -4.54 9.06 -3.29
C ASN A 175 -5.55 10.17 -2.96
N SER A 176 -6.27 10.03 -1.86
CA SER A 176 -7.22 11.03 -1.37
C SER A 176 -7.06 11.26 0.13
N ASN A 177 -7.67 12.31 0.66
CA ASN A 177 -7.68 12.55 2.11
C ASN A 177 -8.40 11.45 2.91
N SER A 178 -9.28 10.68 2.28
CA SER A 178 -10.12 9.67 2.94
C SER A 178 -9.54 8.26 2.89
N SER A 179 -8.70 7.97 1.90
CA SER A 179 -8.11 6.66 1.63
C SER A 179 -7.14 6.76 0.46
N SER A 180 -6.26 5.77 0.36
CA SER A 180 -5.48 5.50 -0.86
C SER A 180 -5.83 4.13 -1.41
N SER A 181 -5.74 3.94 -2.72
CA SER A 181 -6.10 2.69 -3.35
C SER A 181 -5.26 2.36 -4.57
N ILE A 182 -5.14 1.06 -4.81
CA ILE A 182 -4.59 0.47 -6.03
C ILE A 182 -5.74 -0.24 -6.74
N THR A 183 -5.94 0.07 -8.01
CA THR A 183 -6.83 -0.67 -8.92
C THR A 183 -5.98 -1.43 -9.92
N ILE A 184 -6.25 -2.72 -10.11
CA ILE A 184 -5.56 -3.57 -11.07
C ILE A 184 -6.60 -4.24 -11.97
N ASP A 185 -6.47 -4.02 -13.27
CA ASP A 185 -7.28 -4.64 -14.30
C ASP A 185 -6.45 -5.73 -14.99
N TYR A 186 -6.86 -6.99 -14.79
CA TYR A 186 -6.33 -8.13 -15.52
C TYR A 186 -7.28 -8.48 -16.66
N LYS A 187 -6.81 -8.38 -17.90
CA LYS A 187 -7.57 -8.74 -19.09
C LYS A 187 -7.16 -10.12 -19.60
N GLY A 188 -8.16 -10.94 -19.91
CA GLY A 188 -7.94 -12.29 -20.43
C GLY A 188 -7.13 -13.19 -19.49
N TRP A 189 -7.31 -13.06 -18.17
CA TRP A 189 -6.68 -13.96 -17.20
C TRP A 189 -7.20 -15.38 -17.41
N LYS A 190 -6.28 -16.29 -17.75
CA LYS A 190 -6.60 -17.65 -18.15
C LYS A 190 -6.04 -18.67 -17.16
N THR A 191 -6.92 -19.54 -16.69
CA THR A 191 -6.59 -20.65 -15.78
C THR A 191 -7.27 -21.93 -16.27
N GLY A 192 -6.50 -22.84 -16.87
CA GLY A 192 -7.08 -24.01 -17.55
C GLY A 192 -8.09 -23.60 -18.63
N ASP A 193 -9.33 -24.07 -18.51
CA ASP A 193 -10.43 -23.79 -19.45
C ASP A 193 -11.22 -22.49 -19.13
N VAL A 194 -10.87 -21.79 -18.05
CA VAL A 194 -11.51 -20.52 -17.67
C VAL A 194 -10.69 -19.35 -18.20
N THR A 195 -11.36 -18.38 -18.82
CA THR A 195 -10.79 -17.08 -19.17
C THR A 195 -11.73 -16.00 -18.68
N THR A 196 -11.21 -15.03 -17.92
CA THR A 196 -11.98 -13.92 -17.35
C THR A 196 -11.14 -12.65 -17.36
N ASP A 197 -11.78 -11.49 -17.47
CA ASP A 197 -11.23 -10.28 -16.90
C ASP A 197 -11.46 -10.28 -15.39
N LEU A 198 -10.52 -9.72 -14.63
CA LEU A 198 -10.65 -9.51 -13.19
C LEU A 198 -10.25 -8.07 -12.87
N GLU A 199 -11.14 -7.30 -12.26
CA GLU A 199 -10.80 -6.03 -11.62
C GLU A 199 -10.53 -6.30 -10.13
N SER A 200 -9.42 -5.78 -9.62
CA SER A 200 -9.08 -5.79 -8.19
C SER A 200 -8.94 -4.35 -7.69
N VAL A 201 -9.60 -4.02 -6.59
CA VAL A 201 -9.44 -2.73 -5.90
C VAL A 201 -9.03 -3.00 -4.47
N ILE A 202 -7.84 -2.55 -4.08
CA ILE A 202 -7.34 -2.63 -2.70
C ILE A 202 -7.26 -1.21 -2.15
N ARG A 203 -7.87 -0.98 -1.00
CA ARG A 203 -7.96 0.32 -0.35
C ARG A 203 -7.44 0.28 1.08
N ILE A 204 -6.63 1.27 1.43
CA ILE A 204 -6.14 1.53 2.79
C ILE A 204 -6.72 2.83 3.33
N PHE A 205 -6.98 2.87 4.63
CA PHE A 205 -7.64 3.98 5.32
C PHE A 205 -6.68 4.67 6.31
N PRO A 206 -6.95 5.94 6.70
CA PRO A 206 -6.06 6.75 7.55
C PRO A 206 -5.63 6.11 8.87
N GLU A 207 -6.45 5.19 9.39
CA GLU A 207 -6.28 4.59 10.70
C GLU A 207 -6.54 3.09 10.63
N ASP A 208 -6.13 2.40 11.69
CA ASP A 208 -6.23 0.96 11.87
C ASP A 208 -5.37 0.14 10.88
N ARG A 209 -5.37 -1.18 11.05
CA ARG A 209 -4.48 -2.13 10.38
C ARG A 209 -5.21 -2.99 9.35
N PHE A 210 -6.34 -2.51 8.83
CA PHE A 210 -7.12 -3.24 7.84
C PHE A 210 -7.02 -2.61 6.45
N LEU A 211 -7.20 -3.46 5.44
CA LEU A 211 -7.44 -3.10 4.06
C LEU A 211 -8.81 -3.60 3.67
N LYS A 212 -9.44 -2.91 2.72
CA LYS A 212 -10.59 -3.45 1.99
C LYS A 212 -10.12 -3.89 0.61
N ALA A 213 -10.43 -5.13 0.25
CA ALA A 213 -10.17 -5.67 -1.07
C ALA A 213 -11.48 -6.06 -1.74
N GLU A 214 -11.61 -5.68 -3.01
CA GLU A 214 -12.78 -5.94 -3.84
C GLU A 214 -12.33 -6.61 -5.14
N LEU A 215 -12.96 -7.73 -5.50
CA LEU A 215 -12.68 -8.50 -6.70
C LEU A 215 -13.94 -8.62 -7.57
N THR A 216 -13.86 -8.18 -8.82
CA THR A 216 -14.99 -8.21 -9.75
C THR A 216 -14.61 -8.99 -11.01
N PRO A 217 -14.98 -10.28 -11.11
CA PRO A 217 -14.75 -11.06 -12.31
C PRO A 217 -15.80 -10.78 -13.39
N SER A 218 -15.38 -10.74 -14.66
CA SER A 218 -16.28 -10.51 -15.80
C SER A 218 -17.17 -11.71 -16.15
N VAL A 219 -16.77 -12.91 -15.76
CA VAL A 219 -17.56 -14.14 -15.92
C VAL A 219 -17.63 -14.89 -14.59
N SER A 220 -18.72 -15.63 -14.39
CA SER A 220 -18.87 -16.48 -13.21
C SER A 220 -18.06 -17.77 -13.40
N PHE A 221 -17.21 -18.10 -12.43
CA PHE A 221 -16.42 -19.33 -12.41
C PHE A 221 -16.14 -19.83 -10.99
N ASP A 222 -15.86 -21.12 -10.87
CA ASP A 222 -15.48 -21.73 -9.59
C ASP A 222 -14.03 -21.45 -9.22
N GLY A 223 -13.82 -21.21 -7.93
CA GLY A 223 -12.50 -21.24 -7.31
C GLY A 223 -11.81 -19.88 -7.19
N LEU A 224 -12.45 -18.76 -7.52
CA LEU A 224 -11.88 -17.46 -7.12
C LEU A 224 -11.62 -17.48 -5.61
N ALA A 225 -10.39 -17.19 -5.22
CA ALA A 225 -9.94 -17.37 -3.85
C ALA A 225 -8.99 -16.26 -3.41
N THR A 226 -8.99 -16.02 -2.10
CA THR A 226 -7.97 -15.27 -1.37
C THR A 226 -7.49 -16.11 -0.18
N GLY A 227 -6.56 -15.62 0.64
CA GLY A 227 -6.09 -16.36 1.79
C GLY A 227 -4.96 -15.69 2.54
N ILE A 228 -4.39 -16.45 3.47
CA ILE A 228 -3.17 -16.12 4.19
C ILE A 228 -2.19 -17.28 4.08
N VAL A 229 -0.90 -16.98 4.10
CA VAL A 229 0.17 -17.98 4.08
C VAL A 229 -0.02 -19.01 5.21
N LYS A 230 0.17 -20.29 4.88
CA LYS A 230 0.16 -21.39 5.83
C LYS A 230 1.57 -21.68 6.33
N PHE A 231 1.77 -21.58 7.64
CA PHE A 231 3.01 -21.96 8.32
C PHE A 231 2.76 -23.17 9.21
N ASP A 232 3.61 -24.20 9.11
CA ASP A 232 3.38 -25.50 9.76
C ASP A 232 3.20 -25.41 11.30
N ASP A 233 3.91 -24.49 11.95
CA ASP A 233 3.91 -24.33 13.41
C ASP A 233 3.01 -23.18 13.90
N VAL A 234 2.17 -22.60 13.04
CA VAL A 234 1.25 -21.50 13.40
C VAL A 234 -0.20 -21.95 13.19
N PRO A 235 -0.97 -22.17 14.27
CA PRO A 235 -2.32 -22.71 14.15
C PRO A 235 -3.29 -21.70 13.53
N LEU A 236 -4.21 -22.21 12.72
CA LEU A 236 -5.32 -21.45 12.19
C LEU A 236 -6.35 -21.16 13.28
N MET A 237 -6.75 -19.91 13.39
CA MET A 237 -7.88 -19.41 14.16
C MET A 237 -9.04 -19.11 13.22
N GLN A 238 -10.25 -19.44 13.64
CA GLN A 238 -11.47 -19.12 12.90
C GLN A 238 -12.58 -18.78 13.88
N GLU A 239 -13.40 -17.81 13.52
CA GLU A 239 -14.59 -17.43 14.27
C GLU A 239 -15.64 -16.87 13.30
N THR A 240 -16.89 -16.93 13.72
CA THR A 240 -18.04 -16.38 13.01
C THR A 240 -18.71 -15.35 13.91
N SER A 241 -19.22 -14.28 13.32
CA SER A 241 -19.94 -13.22 14.03
C SER A 241 -21.21 -13.73 14.69
N GLU A 242 -21.83 -12.91 15.56
CA GLU A 242 -23.01 -13.34 16.32
C GLU A 242 -24.21 -13.66 15.41
N THR A 243 -24.40 -12.89 14.33
CA THR A 243 -25.47 -13.14 13.36
C THR A 243 -25.16 -14.31 12.40
N GLY A 244 -23.88 -14.65 12.25
CA GLY A 244 -23.44 -15.61 11.25
C GLY A 244 -23.04 -14.99 9.91
N GLU A 245 -23.27 -13.68 9.68
CA GLU A 245 -23.07 -13.04 8.37
C GLU A 245 -21.59 -12.90 8.00
N TRP A 246 -20.71 -12.70 8.98
CA TRP A 246 -19.27 -12.54 8.78
C TRP A 246 -18.47 -13.61 9.50
N ALA A 247 -17.31 -13.95 8.95
CA ALA A 247 -16.33 -14.82 9.59
C ALA A 247 -14.92 -14.33 9.31
N TYR A 248 -13.95 -14.84 10.06
CA TYR A 248 -12.54 -14.68 9.73
C TYR A 248 -11.77 -16.01 9.73
N ILE A 249 -10.70 -16.03 8.94
CA ILE A 249 -9.55 -16.91 9.16
C ILE A 249 -8.39 -16.05 9.64
N ALA A 250 -7.58 -16.54 10.58
CA ALA A 250 -6.43 -15.81 11.09
C ALA A 250 -5.31 -16.71 11.60
N THR A 251 -4.09 -16.19 11.60
CA THR A 251 -2.92 -16.82 12.25
C THR A 251 -2.20 -15.78 13.09
N TYR A 252 -1.54 -16.22 14.16
CA TYR A 252 -0.66 -15.38 14.97
C TYR A 252 0.49 -16.20 15.53
N GLY A 253 1.73 -15.81 15.26
CA GLY A 253 2.89 -16.56 15.69
C GLY A 253 4.19 -16.10 15.03
N VAL A 254 5.24 -16.91 15.16
CA VAL A 254 6.53 -16.67 14.49
C VAL A 254 6.37 -17.04 13.01
N GLN A 255 6.04 -16.04 12.20
CA GLN A 255 5.76 -16.18 10.77
C GLN A 255 6.28 -14.97 9.96
N THR A 256 7.42 -14.42 10.38
CA THR A 256 8.05 -13.23 9.79
C THR A 256 9.50 -13.50 9.38
N LEU A 257 9.99 -12.72 8.42
CA LEU A 257 11.39 -12.69 7.97
C LEU A 257 12.32 -11.82 8.84
N ALA A 258 11.78 -11.00 9.75
CA ALA A 258 12.57 -10.01 10.49
C ALA A 258 13.37 -10.60 11.66
N GLY A 259 12.69 -10.95 12.76
CA GLY A 259 13.32 -11.50 13.95
C GLY A 259 12.92 -12.95 14.21
N GLU A 260 13.85 -13.76 14.74
CA GLU A 260 13.63 -15.19 15.03
C GLU A 260 12.47 -15.45 16.00
N ASN A 261 12.08 -14.45 16.81
CA ASN A 261 11.00 -14.55 17.79
C ASN A 261 9.90 -13.51 17.58
N ASP A 262 10.03 -12.69 16.54
CA ASP A 262 9.04 -11.67 16.22
C ASP A 262 7.76 -12.38 15.78
N LYS A 263 6.63 -11.79 16.15
CA LYS A 263 5.31 -12.36 15.87
C LYS A 263 4.56 -11.48 14.90
N LEU A 264 3.91 -12.12 13.96
CA LEU A 264 3.03 -11.48 12.99
C LEU A 264 1.64 -12.11 13.15
N GLY A 265 0.61 -11.28 13.13
CA GLY A 265 -0.78 -11.65 12.95
C GLY A 265 -1.22 -11.38 11.53
N MET A 266 -1.99 -12.30 10.94
CA MET A 266 -2.62 -12.11 9.63
C MET A 266 -4.08 -12.59 9.72
N ALA A 267 -5.00 -11.88 9.09
CA ALA A 267 -6.40 -12.28 9.03
C ALA A 267 -7.09 -11.86 7.74
N ILE A 268 -8.09 -12.64 7.35
CA ILE A 268 -9.04 -12.35 6.28
C ILE A 268 -10.45 -12.44 6.86
N PHE A 269 -11.22 -11.36 6.72
CA PHE A 269 -12.65 -11.33 7.03
C PHE A 269 -13.46 -11.44 5.74
N TYR A 270 -14.50 -12.26 5.76
CA TYR A 270 -15.33 -12.55 4.60
C TYR A 270 -16.78 -12.80 5.03
N LYS A 271 -17.72 -12.64 4.10
CA LYS A 271 -19.12 -12.99 4.34
C LYS A 271 -19.34 -14.48 4.10
N THR A 272 -20.10 -15.11 5.00
CA THR A 272 -20.28 -16.57 5.01
C THR A 272 -21.24 -17.09 3.93
N ASP A 273 -22.08 -16.21 3.37
CA ASP A 273 -22.98 -16.53 2.25
C ASP A 273 -22.30 -16.37 0.88
N GLU A 274 -21.22 -15.58 0.81
CA GLU A 274 -20.43 -15.33 -0.40
C GLU A 274 -19.21 -16.24 -0.50
N ALA A 275 -18.64 -16.71 0.62
CA ALA A 275 -17.40 -17.49 0.62
C ALA A 275 -17.29 -18.46 1.79
N LYS A 276 -16.31 -19.38 1.70
CA LYS A 276 -16.00 -20.36 2.76
C LYS A 276 -14.51 -20.57 2.94
N ALA A 277 -14.10 -20.85 4.18
CA ALA A 277 -12.73 -21.27 4.48
C ALA A 277 -12.43 -22.67 3.90
N VAL A 278 -11.25 -22.83 3.29
CA VAL A 278 -10.73 -24.08 2.73
C VAL A 278 -9.24 -24.19 3.07
N GLU A 279 -8.75 -25.39 3.35
CA GLU A 279 -7.32 -25.61 3.50
C GLU A 279 -6.66 -25.81 2.12
N GLY A 280 -5.70 -24.96 1.79
CA GLY A 280 -4.85 -25.09 0.61
C GLY A 280 -3.49 -25.73 0.92
N PRO A 281 -2.68 -25.97 -0.11
CA PRO A 281 -1.34 -26.56 0.06
C PRO A 281 -0.37 -25.60 0.77
N HIS A 282 -0.43 -24.31 0.45
CA HIS A 282 0.48 -23.26 0.96
C HIS A 282 -0.26 -22.12 1.66
N ASP A 283 -1.58 -22.21 1.74
CA ASP A 283 -2.46 -21.14 2.18
C ASP A 283 -3.58 -21.70 3.05
N HIS A 284 -4.02 -20.90 4.02
CA HIS A 284 -5.39 -20.98 4.51
C HIS A 284 -6.25 -20.11 3.60
N LEU A 285 -7.19 -20.71 2.88
CA LEU A 285 -7.94 -20.08 1.81
C LEU A 285 -9.33 -19.65 2.26
N VAL A 286 -9.82 -18.60 1.62
CA VAL A 286 -11.23 -18.24 1.53
C VAL A 286 -11.62 -18.32 0.06
N VAL A 287 -12.54 -19.24 -0.28
CA VAL A 287 -12.98 -19.49 -1.66
C VAL A 287 -14.37 -18.91 -1.83
N PHE A 288 -14.51 -17.99 -2.79
CA PHE A 288 -15.76 -17.32 -3.12
C PHE A 288 -16.67 -18.24 -3.95
N ASN A 289 -17.98 -18.05 -3.79
CA ASN A 289 -18.98 -18.65 -4.65
C ASN A 289 -18.86 -18.07 -6.07
N PRO A 290 -19.15 -18.85 -7.12
CA PRO A 290 -19.15 -18.34 -8.48
C PRO A 290 -20.09 -17.16 -8.65
N SER A 291 -19.55 -16.04 -9.11
CA SER A 291 -20.31 -14.78 -9.24
C SER A 291 -19.66 -13.90 -10.29
N THR A 292 -20.44 -12.95 -10.83
CA THR A 292 -19.93 -11.76 -11.55
C THR A 292 -20.06 -10.49 -10.69
N GLU A 293 -20.70 -10.60 -9.54
CA GLU A 293 -20.84 -9.50 -8.59
C GLU A 293 -19.53 -9.29 -7.85
N LYS A 294 -19.33 -8.05 -7.39
CA LYS A 294 -18.15 -7.65 -6.62
C LYS A 294 -18.06 -8.44 -5.30
N GLN A 295 -16.98 -9.19 -5.13
CA GLN A 295 -16.67 -9.92 -3.92
C GLN A 295 -15.84 -9.03 -2.99
N THR A 296 -16.26 -8.87 -1.73
CA THR A 296 -15.58 -7.99 -0.76
C THR A 296 -15.01 -8.80 0.40
N TYR A 297 -13.75 -8.53 0.75
CA TYR A 297 -13.11 -9.07 1.94
C TYR A 297 -12.20 -8.02 2.58
N TYR A 298 -11.89 -8.20 3.85
CA TYR A 298 -10.98 -7.34 4.59
C TYR A 298 -9.72 -8.10 4.95
N ILE A 299 -8.58 -7.44 4.78
CA ILE A 299 -7.25 -7.97 5.11
C ILE A 299 -6.80 -7.27 6.38
N HIS A 300 -6.20 -7.97 7.32
CA HIS A 300 -5.66 -7.36 8.53
C HIS A 300 -4.31 -7.98 8.91
N SER A 301 -3.35 -7.15 9.30
CA SER A 301 -2.05 -7.61 9.77
C SER A 301 -1.57 -6.84 10.99
N ALA A 302 -0.81 -7.50 11.87
CA ALA A 302 -0.26 -6.87 13.07
C ALA A 302 1.11 -7.46 13.43
N TRP A 303 2.17 -6.67 13.32
CA TRP A 303 3.53 -7.09 13.67
C TRP A 303 3.89 -6.63 15.08
N ASP A 304 4.46 -7.52 15.89
CA ASP A 304 4.75 -7.22 17.29
C ASP A 304 5.94 -6.27 17.51
N GLN A 305 6.61 -5.82 16.45
CA GLN A 305 7.59 -4.73 16.50
C GLN A 305 7.01 -3.37 16.08
N GLU A 306 5.75 -3.31 15.66
CA GLU A 306 5.07 -2.05 15.33
C GLU A 306 5.05 -1.10 16.52
N LYS A 307 5.41 0.17 16.31
CA LYS A 307 5.39 1.18 17.40
C LYS A 307 3.98 1.31 17.98
N ASP A 308 3.87 1.13 19.29
CA ASP A 308 2.59 1.18 20.03
C ASP A 308 1.51 0.20 19.49
N GLY A 309 1.94 -0.88 18.80
CA GLY A 309 1.06 -1.87 18.18
C GLY A 309 0.67 -3.06 19.06
N ILE A 310 0.06 -4.06 18.43
CA ILE A 310 -0.40 -5.30 19.08
C ILE A 310 0.82 -6.19 19.38
N LYS A 311 0.97 -6.63 20.64
CA LYS A 311 2.15 -7.36 21.13
C LYS A 311 1.90 -8.81 21.56
N SER A 312 0.65 -9.25 21.62
CA SER A 312 0.30 -10.59 22.08
C SER A 312 -0.85 -11.19 21.28
N GLU A 313 -0.95 -12.51 21.32
CA GLU A 313 -2.03 -13.26 20.66
C GLU A 313 -3.40 -12.90 21.25
N GLU A 314 -3.47 -12.66 22.56
CA GLU A 314 -4.71 -12.24 23.23
C GLU A 314 -5.17 -10.86 22.77
N ALA A 315 -4.23 -9.91 22.64
CA ALA A 315 -4.54 -8.57 22.12
C ALA A 315 -4.95 -8.63 20.64
N PHE A 316 -4.30 -9.49 19.85
CA PHE A 316 -4.69 -9.72 18.46
C PHE A 316 -6.10 -10.30 18.36
N LYS A 317 -6.42 -11.34 19.14
CA LYS A 317 -7.78 -11.92 19.18
C LYS A 317 -8.84 -10.89 19.58
N GLN A 318 -8.55 -10.04 20.56
CA GLN A 318 -9.46 -8.96 20.96
C GLN A 318 -9.69 -7.96 19.82
N ASP A 319 -8.64 -7.61 19.08
CA ASP A 319 -8.73 -6.72 17.92
C ASP A 319 -9.55 -7.35 16.77
N LEU A 320 -9.35 -8.65 16.49
CA LEU A 320 -10.16 -9.39 15.52
C LEU A 320 -11.64 -9.46 15.95
N GLN A 321 -11.91 -9.70 17.23
CA GLN A 321 -13.28 -9.72 17.75
C GLN A 321 -13.96 -8.36 17.63
N ALA A 322 -13.27 -7.27 17.93
CA ALA A 322 -13.80 -5.92 17.75
C ALA A 322 -14.16 -5.63 16.28
N LYS A 323 -13.27 -6.02 15.35
CA LYS A 323 -13.52 -5.88 13.90
C LYS A 323 -14.66 -6.78 13.42
N LEU A 324 -14.73 -8.01 13.91
CA LEU A 324 -15.81 -8.93 13.56
C LEU A 324 -17.16 -8.40 14.05
N SER A 325 -17.23 -7.84 15.27
CA SER A 325 -18.43 -7.18 15.79
C SER A 325 -18.80 -5.92 15.00
N GLU A 326 -17.82 -5.12 14.57
CA GLU A 326 -18.07 -3.94 13.73
C GLU A 326 -18.68 -4.34 12.37
N LEU A 327 -18.11 -5.36 11.73
CA LEU A 327 -18.65 -5.94 10.50
C LEU A 327 -20.07 -6.49 10.69
N ASP A 328 -20.33 -7.17 11.80
CA ASP A 328 -21.65 -7.73 12.12
C ASP A 328 -22.73 -6.65 12.31
N ASN A 329 -22.35 -5.50 12.88
CA ASN A 329 -23.28 -4.41 13.16
C ASN A 329 -23.46 -3.45 11.98
N ASN A 330 -22.40 -3.19 11.22
CA ASN A 330 -22.35 -2.11 10.23
C ASN A 330 -22.05 -2.57 8.80
N GLY A 331 -21.69 -3.84 8.60
CA GLY A 331 -21.40 -4.43 7.30
C GLY A 331 -20.10 -3.96 6.63
N LYS A 332 -19.29 -3.15 7.32
CA LYS A 332 -18.02 -2.59 6.84
C LYS A 332 -17.14 -2.12 8.00
N LEU A 333 -15.82 -1.99 7.77
CA LEU A 333 -14.85 -1.51 8.77
C LEU A 333 -14.51 -0.01 8.62
N GLU A 334 -14.73 0.57 7.45
CA GLU A 334 -14.42 1.99 7.14
C GLU A 334 -15.47 3.02 7.54
#